data_AF-A0A0G4GKX9-F1
#
_entry.id   AF-A0A0G4GKX9-F1
#
_cell.length_a   1.000
_cell.length_b   1.000
_cell.length_c   1.000
_cell.angle_alpha   90.00
_cell.angle_beta   90.00
_cell.angle_gamma   90.00
#
_symmetry.space_group_name_H-M   'P 1'
#
loop_
_entity.id
_entity.type
_entity.pdbx_description
1 polymer ?
#
loop_
_entity_poly.entity_id
_entity_poly.type
_entity_poly.pdbx_seq_one_letter_code
_entity_poly.pdbx_strand_id
1 'polypeptide(L)'
;MMTRPYPHLQHRLTAALVAQDGEALRALFPADSRARGRLLSCQGPMSCGWLTAVPAYSRYDHRTCLNNFQFRTQAAVCLGLPLPLARLGRVCACGAAVDEFGDHFFLCPLGASQRILKHNLLRDTFVDLLAEVGIPAQTEVPLRALGMTPPNADPNNQRMDIFFVADGVGYLCDVTVTHPLRPDDSAVVSHQRIRRENAQLPGGTAARHAERRKELLYGSTVRAVPGYVFVPLAAETCGRWGQQTIDLLHKLARRRAPLPACCEEDRASFYAGFMSRWAQRLSVALAQWNACQLSYRAHCAAEAQAQQRASAFPEDLISRGPYRPHFRLFFAQDRP
;
A
#
# COMPACT_ATOMS: atom_id res chain seq x y z
N MET A 1 20.62 35.00 35.51
CA MET A 1 19.74 33.82 35.35
C MET A 1 19.60 33.57 33.85
N MET A 2 20.35 32.64 33.27
CA MET A 2 20.19 32.29 31.84
C MET A 2 18.91 31.48 31.70
N THR A 3 17.90 32.03 31.02
CA THR A 3 16.71 31.30 30.61
C THR A 3 17.15 30.09 29.78
N ARG A 4 16.89 28.88 30.28
CA ARG A 4 17.13 27.66 29.52
C ARG A 4 16.36 27.76 28.18
N PRO A 5 16.98 27.41 27.05
CA PRO A 5 16.29 27.39 25.78
C PRO A 5 15.08 26.47 25.87
N TYR A 6 13.94 26.90 25.32
CA TYR A 6 12.72 26.10 25.28
C TYR A 6 13.05 24.72 24.65
N PRO A 7 12.76 23.60 25.35
CA PRO A 7 13.08 22.28 24.83
C PRO A 7 12.38 22.09 23.47
N HIS A 8 13.14 21.55 22.52
CA HIS A 8 12.68 21.25 21.15
C HIS A 8 12.12 22.45 20.37
N LEU A 9 12.56 23.69 20.66
CA LEU A 9 12.08 24.89 19.97
C LEU A 9 12.18 24.78 18.44
N GLN A 10 13.31 24.32 17.91
CA GLN A 10 13.49 24.12 16.47
C GLN A 10 12.45 23.14 15.90
N HIS A 11 12.27 21.98 16.53
CA HIS A 11 11.27 21.00 16.09
C HIS A 11 9.85 21.59 16.11
N ARG A 12 9.49 22.35 17.15
CA ARG A 12 8.18 23.01 17.24
C ARG A 12 7.97 24.06 16.14
N LEU A 13 9.00 24.86 15.84
CA LEU A 13 8.97 25.85 14.76
C LEU A 13 8.85 25.18 13.39
N THR A 14 9.67 24.15 13.11
CA THR A 14 9.58 23.37 11.87
C THR A 14 8.20 22.75 11.72
N ALA A 15 7.64 22.15 12.78
CA ALA A 15 6.30 21.56 12.74
C ALA A 15 5.21 22.60 12.45
N ALA A 16 5.30 23.80 13.04
CA ALA A 16 4.37 24.88 12.78
C ALA A 16 4.44 25.39 11.33
N LEU A 17 5.65 25.59 10.79
CA LEU A 17 5.86 25.98 9.39
C LEU A 17 5.31 24.93 8.42
N VAL A 18 5.63 23.65 8.64
CA VAL A 18 5.12 22.55 7.81
C VAL A 18 3.60 22.46 7.87
N ALA A 19 2.98 22.72 9.02
CA ALA A 19 1.53 22.76 9.14
C ALA A 19 0.92 23.92 8.31
N GLN A 20 1.51 25.11 8.42
CA GLN A 20 1.09 26.29 7.66
C GLN A 20 1.23 26.08 6.14
N ASP A 21 2.39 25.62 5.68
CA ASP A 21 2.64 25.31 4.27
C ASP A 21 1.71 24.20 3.77
N GLY A 22 1.42 23.20 4.61
CA GLY A 22 0.50 22.12 4.31
C GLY A 22 -0.94 22.59 4.13
N GLU A 23 -1.40 23.58 4.91
CA GLU A 23 -2.71 24.21 4.74
C GLU A 23 -2.78 25.05 3.47
N ALA A 24 -1.76 25.88 3.22
CA ALA A 24 -1.65 26.67 2.01
C ALA A 24 -1.67 25.79 0.74
N LEU A 25 -0.88 24.71 0.73
CA LEU A 25 -0.84 23.74 -0.36
C LEU A 25 -2.20 23.05 -0.55
N ARG A 26 -2.90 22.71 0.54
CA ARG A 26 -4.24 22.09 0.47
C ARG A 26 -5.28 23.05 -0.11
N ALA A 27 -5.17 24.35 0.18
CA ALA A 27 -6.07 25.37 -0.33
C ALA A 27 -5.93 25.59 -1.85
N LEU A 28 -4.77 25.25 -2.44
CA LEU A 28 -4.57 25.30 -3.90
C LEU A 28 -5.40 24.27 -4.68
N PHE A 29 -5.91 23.22 -4.02
CA PHE A 29 -6.65 22.15 -4.67
C PHE A 29 -8.14 22.19 -4.32
N PRO A 30 -9.05 22.04 -5.31
CA PRO A 30 -10.49 21.98 -5.05
C PRO A 30 -10.85 20.91 -4.02
N ALA A 31 -11.86 21.21 -3.19
CA ALA A 31 -12.24 20.40 -2.03
C ALA A 31 -12.60 18.94 -2.35
N ASP A 32 -13.05 18.67 -3.58
CA ASP A 32 -13.45 17.35 -4.06
C ASP A 32 -12.55 16.81 -5.17
N SER A 33 -11.37 17.40 -5.37
CA SER A 33 -10.44 16.98 -6.42
C SER A 33 -9.68 15.72 -6.06
N ARG A 34 -9.31 14.95 -7.10
CA ARG A 34 -8.32 13.87 -7.03
C ARG A 34 -7.04 14.33 -6.34
N ALA A 35 -6.54 15.52 -6.68
CA ALA A 35 -5.30 16.06 -6.14
C ALA A 35 -5.35 16.28 -4.61
N ARG A 36 -6.49 16.75 -4.08
CA ARG A 36 -6.68 16.92 -2.64
C ARG A 36 -6.75 15.57 -1.91
N GLY A 37 -7.44 14.58 -2.48
CA GLY A 37 -7.45 13.21 -1.95
C GLY A 37 -6.03 12.60 -1.90
N ARG A 38 -5.22 12.82 -2.95
CA ARG A 38 -3.80 12.41 -2.98
C ARG A 38 -3.00 13.08 -1.88
N LEU A 39 -3.12 14.40 -1.73
CA LEU A 39 -2.38 15.14 -0.71
C LEU A 39 -2.70 14.62 0.70
N LEU A 40 -3.98 14.37 1.01
CA LEU A 40 -4.40 13.83 2.30
C LEU A 40 -3.86 12.41 2.54
N SER A 41 -3.82 11.57 1.50
CA SER A 41 -3.17 10.26 1.59
C SER A 41 -1.67 10.38 1.83
N CYS A 42 -0.96 11.26 1.12
CA CYS A 42 0.47 11.48 1.33
C CYS A 42 0.80 12.12 2.68
N GLN A 43 -0.15 12.80 3.35
CA GLN A 43 0.00 13.31 4.72
C GLN A 43 -0.23 12.23 5.79
N GLY A 44 -0.68 11.03 5.41
CA GLY A 44 -0.98 9.95 6.34
C GLY A 44 0.26 9.37 7.03
N PRO A 45 0.08 8.64 8.14
CA PRO A 45 1.18 8.02 8.85
C PRO A 45 1.94 7.04 7.95
N MET A 46 3.27 7.08 8.08
CA MET A 46 4.24 6.23 7.37
C MET A 46 4.23 6.37 5.84
N SER A 47 3.49 7.31 5.25
CA SER A 47 3.32 7.48 3.80
C SER A 47 4.62 7.69 3.01
N CYS A 48 5.59 8.33 3.64
CA CYS A 48 6.84 8.74 3.03
C CYS A 48 8.03 7.84 3.39
N GLY A 49 7.81 6.67 4.02
CA GLY A 49 8.91 5.78 4.42
C GLY A 49 9.78 5.31 3.24
N TRP A 50 9.24 5.29 2.03
CA TRP A 50 9.97 4.92 0.81
C TRP A 50 11.00 5.97 0.37
N LEU A 51 10.92 7.22 0.85
CA LEU A 51 11.89 8.26 0.50
C LEU A 51 13.28 7.98 1.05
N THR A 52 13.38 7.21 2.13
CA THR A 52 14.66 6.76 2.69
C THR A 52 15.12 5.44 2.07
N ALA A 53 14.42 4.90 1.07
CA ALA A 53 14.81 3.67 0.40
C ALA A 53 16.24 3.77 -0.16
N VAL A 54 16.98 2.68 -0.07
CA VAL A 54 18.34 2.62 -0.60
C VAL A 54 18.27 2.55 -2.13
N PRO A 55 18.91 3.46 -2.87
CA PRO A 55 18.99 3.41 -4.33
C PRO A 55 20.02 2.34 -4.72
N ALA A 56 19.66 1.07 -4.66
CA ALA A 56 20.58 0.00 -5.01
C ALA A 56 19.88 -1.26 -5.47
N TYR A 57 20.53 -1.96 -6.40
CA TYR A 57 20.41 -3.40 -6.57
C TYR A 57 21.37 -4.04 -5.57
N SER A 58 21.14 -3.87 -4.27
CA SER A 58 21.97 -4.56 -3.29
C SER A 58 21.66 -6.06 -3.42
N ARG A 59 22.66 -6.88 -3.76
CA ARG A 59 22.50 -8.33 -3.95
C ARG A 59 22.01 -9.07 -2.69
N TYR A 60 21.89 -8.39 -1.55
CA TYR A 60 21.70 -9.00 -0.23
C TYR A 60 20.43 -8.57 0.51
N ASP A 61 19.97 -7.32 0.37
CA ASP A 61 18.71 -6.88 0.99
C ASP A 61 17.86 -6.03 0.03
N HIS A 62 16.84 -6.67 -0.55
CA HIS A 62 15.87 -6.04 -1.43
C HIS A 62 14.68 -5.42 -0.66
N ARG A 63 14.59 -5.61 0.66
CA ARG A 63 13.44 -5.19 1.48
C ARG A 63 13.41 -3.69 1.76
N THR A 64 14.53 -3.02 1.54
CA THR A 64 14.70 -1.57 1.73
C THR A 64 15.11 -0.85 0.46
N CYS A 65 15.15 -1.56 -0.68
CA CYS A 65 15.62 -1.04 -1.95
C CYS A 65 14.47 -0.79 -2.94
N LEU A 66 14.58 0.30 -3.70
CA LEU A 66 13.74 0.56 -4.87
C LEU A 66 14.63 0.76 -6.09
N ASN A 67 14.31 0.09 -7.19
CA ASN A 67 14.93 0.39 -8.47
C ASN A 67 14.37 1.71 -9.05
N ASN A 68 15.04 2.24 -10.08
CA ASN A 68 14.64 3.51 -10.71
C ASN A 68 13.18 3.54 -11.16
N PHE A 69 12.69 2.43 -11.72
CA PHE A 69 11.32 2.33 -12.19
C PHE A 69 10.30 2.38 -11.03
N GLN A 70 10.57 1.64 -9.96
CA GLN A 70 9.71 1.60 -8.77
C GLN A 70 9.69 2.96 -8.06
N PHE A 71 10.86 3.57 -7.85
CA PHE A 71 10.97 4.88 -7.22
C PHE A 71 10.25 5.96 -8.01
N ARG A 72 10.48 6.03 -9.34
CA ARG A 72 9.81 7.00 -10.22
C ARG A 72 8.30 6.80 -10.24
N THR A 73 7.84 5.55 -10.23
CA THR A 73 6.40 5.23 -10.19
C THR A 73 5.78 5.71 -8.89
N GLN A 74 6.38 5.40 -7.73
CA GLN A 74 5.87 5.86 -6.44
C GLN A 74 5.92 7.38 -6.33
N ALA A 75 7.01 8.01 -6.78
CA ALA A 75 7.11 9.46 -6.82
C ALA A 75 6.02 10.09 -7.69
N ALA A 76 5.75 9.55 -8.88
CA ALA A 76 4.68 10.04 -9.75
C ALA A 76 3.30 9.88 -9.11
N VAL A 77 3.00 8.74 -8.47
CA VAL A 77 1.75 8.53 -7.73
C VAL A 77 1.62 9.55 -6.58
N CYS A 78 2.68 9.73 -5.79
CA CYS A 78 2.70 10.65 -4.65
C CYS A 78 2.62 12.11 -5.07
N LEU A 79 3.22 12.50 -6.20
CA LEU A 79 3.24 13.88 -6.71
C LEU A 79 2.05 14.19 -7.63
N GLY A 80 1.30 13.17 -8.06
CA GLY A 80 0.17 13.32 -8.97
C GLY A 80 0.61 13.61 -10.41
N LEU A 81 1.75 13.05 -10.83
CA LEU A 81 2.28 13.20 -12.18
C LEU A 81 1.69 12.14 -13.12
N PRO A 82 1.53 12.46 -14.42
CA PRO A 82 1.17 11.46 -15.42
C PRO A 82 2.15 10.29 -15.43
N LEU A 83 1.63 9.06 -15.53
CA LEU A 83 2.43 7.85 -15.59
C LEU A 83 2.70 7.51 -17.06
N PRO A 84 3.97 7.45 -17.51
CA PRO A 84 4.28 7.08 -18.90
C PRO A 84 3.65 5.75 -19.32
N LEU A 85 3.60 4.78 -18.41
CA LEU A 85 3.00 3.47 -18.67
C LEU A 85 1.47 3.53 -18.89
N ALA A 86 0.77 4.48 -18.28
CA ALA A 86 -0.66 4.67 -18.54
C ALA A 86 -0.95 5.09 -19.98
N ARG A 87 0.06 5.63 -20.70
CA ARG A 87 -0.04 5.98 -22.12
C ARG A 87 0.15 4.79 -23.06
N LEU A 88 0.68 3.66 -22.59
CA LEU A 88 0.90 2.47 -23.43
C LEU A 88 -0.42 1.81 -23.87
N GLY A 89 -1.44 1.85 -23.02
CA GLY A 89 -2.77 1.33 -23.32
C GLY A 89 -3.84 2.19 -22.67
N ARG A 90 -4.62 2.90 -23.48
CA ARG A 90 -5.70 3.80 -23.01
C ARG A 90 -6.96 3.05 -22.57
N VAL A 91 -7.02 1.75 -22.82
CA VAL A 91 -8.13 0.88 -22.49
C VAL A 91 -7.58 -0.34 -21.76
N CYS A 92 -8.06 -0.58 -20.55
CA CYS A 92 -7.67 -1.74 -19.76
C CYS A 92 -8.25 -3.02 -20.37
N ALA A 93 -7.68 -4.18 -20.04
CA ALA A 93 -8.24 -5.49 -20.40
C ALA A 93 -9.69 -5.71 -19.93
N CYS A 94 -10.19 -4.93 -18.96
CA CYS A 94 -11.61 -4.94 -18.58
C CYS A 94 -12.52 -4.06 -19.46
N GLY A 95 -11.96 -3.38 -20.46
CA GLY A 95 -12.68 -2.46 -21.36
C GLY A 95 -12.80 -1.02 -20.87
N ALA A 96 -12.47 -0.73 -19.61
CA ALA A 96 -12.55 0.63 -19.09
C ALA A 96 -11.39 1.52 -19.56
N ALA A 97 -11.67 2.80 -19.75
CA ALA A 97 -10.66 3.81 -20.05
C ALA A 97 -9.65 3.97 -18.90
N VAL A 98 -8.40 4.20 -19.27
CA VAL A 98 -7.28 4.47 -18.36
C VAL A 98 -6.90 5.93 -18.54
N ASP A 99 -6.94 6.69 -17.44
CA ASP A 99 -6.50 8.08 -17.41
C ASP A 99 -4.97 8.17 -17.44
N GLU A 100 -4.44 9.38 -17.64
CA GLU A 100 -2.98 9.57 -17.71
C GLU A 100 -2.25 9.24 -16.39
N PHE A 101 -2.99 9.18 -15.28
CA PHE A 101 -2.47 8.83 -13.96
C PHE A 101 -2.54 7.33 -13.65
N GLY A 102 -3.19 6.53 -14.49
CA GLY A 102 -3.32 5.10 -14.30
C GLY A 102 -4.15 4.67 -13.08
N ASP A 103 -5.02 5.54 -12.54
CA ASP A 103 -5.81 5.25 -11.32
C ASP A 103 -6.65 3.97 -11.50
N HIS A 104 -7.17 3.78 -12.71
CA HIS A 104 -7.93 2.59 -13.07
C HIS A 104 -7.12 1.29 -12.88
N PHE A 105 -5.81 1.29 -13.12
CA PHE A 105 -4.98 0.10 -12.91
C PHE A 105 -4.91 -0.33 -11.45
N PHE A 106 -5.07 0.58 -10.49
CA PHE A 106 -5.15 0.22 -9.08
C PHE A 106 -6.55 -0.28 -8.68
N LEU A 107 -7.59 0.23 -9.35
CA LEU A 107 -9.00 -0.04 -9.04
C LEU A 107 -9.57 -1.26 -9.73
N CYS A 108 -9.02 -1.63 -10.88
CA CYS A 108 -9.65 -2.61 -11.74
C CYS A 108 -9.72 -3.99 -11.07
N PRO A 109 -10.92 -4.61 -11.03
CA PRO A 109 -11.09 -5.93 -10.42
C PRO A 109 -10.48 -7.04 -11.27
N LEU A 110 -10.33 -6.83 -12.59
CA LEU A 110 -9.76 -7.79 -13.51
C LEU A 110 -8.24 -7.84 -13.31
N GLY A 111 -7.77 -8.88 -12.64
CA GLY A 111 -6.37 -9.05 -12.22
C GLY A 111 -6.25 -9.52 -10.77
N ALA A 112 -6.90 -10.64 -10.46
CA ALA A 112 -6.87 -11.26 -9.14
C ALA A 112 -5.46 -11.77 -8.78
N SER A 113 -4.71 -12.29 -9.74
CA SER A 113 -3.36 -12.83 -9.52
C SER A 113 -2.36 -11.75 -9.03
N GLN A 114 -2.39 -10.53 -9.58
CA GLN A 114 -1.49 -9.45 -9.11
C GLN A 114 -1.89 -8.94 -7.72
N ARG A 115 -3.18 -9.05 -7.36
CA ARG A 115 -3.66 -8.73 -6.01
C ARG A 115 -3.16 -9.75 -4.99
N ILE A 116 -3.09 -11.03 -5.35
CA ILE A 116 -2.51 -12.07 -4.50
C ILE A 116 -1.01 -11.82 -4.27
N LEU A 117 -0.25 -11.49 -5.33
CA LEU A 117 1.18 -11.17 -5.19
C LEU A 117 1.43 -9.95 -4.29
N LYS A 118 0.61 -8.89 -4.41
CA LYS A 118 0.64 -7.73 -3.48
C LYS A 118 0.60 -8.20 -2.04
N HIS A 119 -0.42 -9.00 -1.82
CA HIS A 119 -0.88 -9.35 -0.52
C HIS A 119 0.21 -10.19 0.14
N ASN A 120 0.69 -11.23 -0.54
CA ASN A 120 1.77 -12.07 -0.03
C ASN A 120 3.02 -11.25 0.34
N LEU A 121 3.46 -10.31 -0.51
CA LEU A 121 4.64 -9.48 -0.19
C LEU A 121 4.46 -8.64 1.08
N LEU A 122 3.31 -7.99 1.24
CA LEU A 122 3.04 -7.18 2.43
C LEU A 122 2.85 -8.06 3.68
N ARG A 123 2.12 -9.16 3.55
CA ARG A 123 1.94 -10.17 4.60
C ARG A 123 3.29 -10.70 5.09
N ASP A 124 4.16 -11.11 4.18
CA ASP A 124 5.49 -11.62 4.49
C ASP A 124 6.37 -10.54 5.13
N THR A 125 6.21 -9.28 4.70
CA THR A 125 6.89 -8.15 5.36
C THR A 125 6.44 -8.01 6.82
N PHE A 126 5.15 -8.10 7.12
CA PHE A 126 4.67 -8.09 8.51
C PHE A 126 5.16 -9.28 9.33
N VAL A 127 5.22 -10.48 8.74
CA VAL A 127 5.78 -11.68 9.39
C VAL A 127 7.25 -11.44 9.75
N ASP A 128 8.04 -10.86 8.84
CA ASP A 128 9.41 -10.49 9.13
C ASP A 128 9.50 -9.45 10.27
N LEU A 129 8.59 -8.46 10.34
CA LEU A 129 8.56 -7.49 11.44
C LEU A 129 8.26 -8.17 12.78
N LEU A 130 7.34 -9.16 12.80
CA LEU A 130 7.03 -9.95 13.99
C LEU A 130 8.23 -10.78 14.46
N ALA A 131 8.96 -11.40 13.52
CA ALA A 131 10.16 -12.16 13.82
C ALA A 131 11.25 -11.28 14.46
N GLU A 132 11.39 -10.01 14.05
CA GLU A 132 12.34 -9.07 14.66
C GLU A 132 12.06 -8.72 16.12
N VAL A 133 10.83 -8.93 16.59
CA VAL A 133 10.44 -8.80 18.00
C VAL A 133 10.25 -10.15 18.69
N GLY A 134 10.74 -11.23 18.09
CA GLY A 134 10.73 -12.59 18.65
C GLY A 134 9.34 -13.24 18.67
N ILE A 135 8.40 -12.77 17.86
CA ILE A 135 7.04 -13.31 17.80
C ILE A 135 6.92 -14.23 16.58
N PRO A 136 6.72 -15.55 16.77
CA PRO A 136 6.43 -16.43 15.67
C PRO A 136 5.02 -16.15 15.13
N ALA A 137 4.88 -16.14 13.81
CA ALA A 137 3.61 -15.93 13.13
C ALA A 137 3.33 -17.07 12.16
N GLN A 138 2.06 -17.42 12.05
CA GLN A 138 1.53 -18.36 11.06
C GLN A 138 0.83 -17.57 9.96
N THR A 139 0.88 -18.06 8.73
CA THR A 139 0.23 -17.41 7.58
C THR A 139 -0.89 -18.28 7.02
N GLU A 140 -1.89 -17.63 6.40
CA GLU A 140 -3.00 -18.31 5.73
C GLU A 140 -3.77 -19.29 6.65
N VAL A 141 -3.97 -18.91 7.92
CA VAL A 141 -4.57 -19.78 8.94
C VAL A 141 -6.07 -19.90 8.73
N PRO A 142 -6.63 -21.11 8.51
CA PRO A 142 -8.06 -21.29 8.40
C PRO A 142 -8.77 -20.92 9.71
N LEU A 143 -9.81 -20.09 9.64
CA LEU A 143 -10.59 -19.68 10.82
C LEU A 143 -11.17 -20.87 11.58
N ARG A 144 -11.58 -21.92 10.86
CA ARG A 144 -12.09 -23.16 11.45
C ARG A 144 -11.08 -23.87 12.35
N ALA A 145 -9.79 -23.78 12.05
CA ALA A 145 -8.73 -24.38 12.86
C ALA A 145 -8.58 -23.67 14.22
N LEU A 146 -9.10 -22.45 14.34
CA LEU A 146 -9.13 -21.65 15.58
C LEU A 146 -10.48 -21.73 16.29
N GLY A 147 -11.34 -22.68 15.92
CA GLY A 147 -12.70 -22.81 16.47
C GLY A 147 -13.65 -21.70 16.02
N MET A 148 -13.30 -20.92 14.99
CA MET A 148 -14.13 -19.84 14.48
C MET A 148 -14.97 -20.29 13.28
N THR A 149 -16.23 -19.83 13.22
CA THR A 149 -17.09 -20.03 12.06
C THR A 149 -16.82 -18.93 11.02
N PRO A 150 -16.33 -19.26 9.81
CA PRO A 150 -16.07 -18.26 8.78
C PRO A 150 -17.28 -17.37 8.49
N PRO A 151 -17.09 -16.09 8.14
CA PRO A 151 -18.20 -15.15 7.95
C PRO A 151 -19.08 -15.47 6.74
N ASN A 152 -18.53 -16.17 5.74
CA ASN A 152 -19.27 -16.63 4.57
C ASN A 152 -18.56 -17.82 3.90
N ALA A 153 -19.15 -18.32 2.81
CA ALA A 153 -18.63 -19.47 2.06
C ALA A 153 -17.51 -19.12 1.07
N ASP A 154 -17.18 -17.85 0.84
CA ASP A 154 -16.10 -17.44 -0.07
C ASP A 154 -14.77 -18.01 0.43
N PRO A 155 -14.05 -18.83 -0.35
CA PRO A 155 -12.78 -19.41 0.04
C PRO A 155 -11.74 -18.39 0.52
N ASN A 156 -11.76 -17.18 -0.02
CA ASN A 156 -10.84 -16.11 0.37
C ASN A 156 -11.12 -15.58 1.78
N ASN A 157 -12.35 -15.74 2.27
CA ASN A 157 -12.76 -15.28 3.59
C ASN A 157 -12.73 -16.39 4.65
N GLN A 158 -12.22 -17.58 4.30
CA GLN A 158 -12.13 -18.71 5.24
C GLN A 158 -10.82 -18.73 6.04
N ARG A 159 -9.87 -17.86 5.71
CA ARG A 159 -8.52 -17.83 6.28
C ARG A 159 -8.10 -16.42 6.66
N MET A 160 -7.22 -16.33 7.65
CA MET A 160 -6.55 -15.10 8.04
C MET A 160 -5.13 -15.08 7.50
N ASP A 161 -4.68 -13.91 7.10
CA ASP A 161 -3.40 -13.76 6.42
C ASP A 161 -2.25 -13.98 7.39
N ILE A 162 -2.40 -13.48 8.61
CA ILE A 162 -1.43 -13.63 9.69
C ILE A 162 -2.13 -13.95 11.00
N PHE A 163 -1.61 -14.93 11.71
CA PHE A 163 -1.96 -15.24 13.09
C PHE A 163 -0.71 -15.25 13.96
N PHE A 164 -0.76 -14.61 15.11
CA PHE A 164 0.29 -14.72 16.12
C PHE A 164 -0.29 -14.53 17.52
N VAL A 165 0.42 -15.04 18.54
CA VAL A 165 0.03 -14.84 19.94
C VAL A 165 1.02 -13.89 20.58
N ALA A 166 0.50 -12.90 21.30
CA ALA A 166 1.35 -12.03 22.09
C ALA A 166 0.62 -11.48 23.32
N ASP A 167 1.31 -11.43 24.45
CA ASP A 167 0.76 -11.11 25.78
C ASP A 167 -0.47 -11.99 26.12
N GLY A 168 -0.45 -13.27 25.74
CA GLY A 168 -1.57 -14.20 25.95
C GLY A 168 -2.80 -13.97 25.06
N VAL A 169 -2.74 -13.04 24.11
CA VAL A 169 -3.84 -12.73 23.17
C VAL A 169 -3.47 -13.18 21.76
N GLY A 170 -4.40 -13.86 21.07
CA GLY A 170 -4.29 -14.22 19.66
C GLY A 170 -4.68 -13.06 18.75
N TYR A 171 -3.78 -12.63 17.87
CA TYR A 171 -4.02 -11.59 16.88
C TYR A 171 -4.29 -12.25 15.53
N LEU A 172 -5.41 -11.88 14.93
CA LEU A 172 -5.77 -12.26 13.57
C LEU A 172 -5.73 -11.03 12.70
N CYS A 173 -4.84 -11.04 11.71
CA CYS A 173 -4.62 -9.89 10.86
C CYS A 173 -4.93 -10.23 9.41
N ASP A 174 -5.53 -9.27 8.72
CA ASP A 174 -5.81 -9.37 7.29
C ASP A 174 -5.27 -8.14 6.56
N VAL A 175 -4.45 -8.36 5.53
CA VAL A 175 -3.78 -7.31 4.77
C VAL A 175 -4.68 -6.82 3.65
N THR A 176 -4.89 -5.50 3.61
CA THR A 176 -5.68 -4.89 2.56
C THR A 176 -5.03 -3.62 2.05
N VAL A 177 -5.10 -3.42 0.74
CA VAL A 177 -4.61 -2.18 0.11
C VAL A 177 -5.69 -1.61 -0.78
N THR A 178 -6.00 -0.35 -0.53
CA THR A 178 -7.01 0.43 -1.24
C THR A 178 -6.37 1.55 -2.04
N HIS A 179 -7.01 1.97 -3.12
CA HIS A 179 -6.58 3.13 -3.88
C HIS A 179 -7.47 4.33 -3.50
N PRO A 180 -6.90 5.41 -2.95
CA PRO A 180 -7.68 6.54 -2.44
C PRO A 180 -8.23 7.43 -3.54
N LEU A 181 -7.71 7.34 -4.76
CA LEU A 181 -8.02 8.28 -5.84
C LEU A 181 -9.11 7.74 -6.75
N ARG A 182 -9.86 8.66 -7.34
CA ARG A 182 -10.80 8.40 -8.43
C ARG A 182 -10.61 9.51 -9.47
N PRO A 183 -10.76 9.20 -10.77
CA PRO A 183 -10.66 10.21 -11.82
C PRO A 183 -11.61 11.38 -11.59
N ASP A 184 -11.17 12.61 -11.91
CA ASP A 184 -11.97 13.82 -11.74
C ASP A 184 -13.18 13.86 -12.68
N ASP A 185 -13.02 13.32 -13.88
CA ASP A 185 -14.00 13.21 -14.95
C ASP A 185 -14.85 11.93 -14.91
N SER A 186 -14.75 11.13 -13.84
CA SER A 186 -15.47 9.87 -13.77
C SER A 186 -16.99 10.07 -13.76
N ALA A 187 -17.67 9.51 -14.76
CA ALA A 187 -19.14 9.50 -14.85
C ALA A 187 -19.81 8.54 -13.83
N VAL A 188 -19.03 7.73 -13.11
CA VAL A 188 -19.55 6.76 -12.14
C VAL A 188 -19.89 7.47 -10.83
N VAL A 189 -21.17 7.51 -10.46
CA VAL A 189 -21.66 8.19 -9.24
C VAL A 189 -20.93 7.75 -7.97
N SER A 190 -20.64 6.46 -7.82
CA SER A 190 -19.91 5.95 -6.65
C SER A 190 -18.46 6.44 -6.62
N HIS A 191 -17.82 6.66 -7.77
CA HIS A 191 -16.47 7.24 -7.82
C HIS A 191 -16.48 8.69 -7.34
N GLN A 192 -17.45 9.49 -7.77
CA GLN A 192 -17.59 10.88 -7.35
C GLN A 192 -17.81 11.00 -5.83
N ARG A 193 -18.68 10.13 -5.27
CA ARG A 193 -18.91 10.08 -3.82
C ARG A 193 -17.64 9.72 -3.05
N ILE A 194 -16.95 8.64 -3.45
CA ILE A 194 -15.71 8.20 -2.80
C ILE A 194 -14.62 9.28 -2.91
N ARG A 195 -14.51 9.95 -4.06
CA ARG A 195 -13.55 11.05 -4.27
C ARG A 195 -13.79 12.19 -3.28
N ARG A 196 -15.05 12.64 -3.17
CA ARG A 196 -15.47 13.68 -2.22
C ARG A 196 -15.14 13.30 -0.78
N GLU A 197 -15.52 12.09 -0.35
CA GLU A 197 -15.23 11.59 0.99
C GLU A 197 -13.71 11.60 1.27
N ASN A 198 -12.91 11.09 0.33
CA ASN A 198 -11.45 11.03 0.48
C ASN A 198 -10.77 12.40 0.43
N ALA A 199 -11.35 13.39 -0.24
CA ALA A 199 -10.76 14.72 -0.44
C ALA A 199 -11.20 15.76 0.61
N GLN A 200 -12.38 15.59 1.22
CA GLN A 200 -12.95 16.58 2.13
C GLN A 200 -12.67 16.30 3.61
N LEU A 201 -12.59 15.03 4.00
CA LEU A 201 -12.46 14.69 5.41
C LEU A 201 -11.00 14.75 5.88
N PRO A 202 -10.72 15.28 7.09
CA PRO A 202 -9.36 15.36 7.62
C PRO A 202 -8.65 14.00 7.60
N GLY A 203 -7.43 13.99 7.05
CA GLY A 203 -6.63 12.78 6.83
C GLY A 203 -7.05 11.91 5.63
N GLY A 204 -8.19 12.18 4.99
CA GLY A 204 -8.75 11.26 3.99
C GLY A 204 -9.32 9.99 4.65
N THR A 205 -10.08 9.21 3.86
CA THR A 205 -10.92 8.13 4.42
C THR A 205 -10.66 6.74 3.88
N ALA A 206 -9.81 6.59 2.88
CA ALA A 206 -9.71 5.33 2.15
C ALA A 206 -9.21 4.18 3.04
N ALA A 207 -8.11 4.38 3.79
CA ALA A 207 -7.59 3.40 4.75
C ALA A 207 -8.65 3.05 5.81
N ARG A 208 -9.27 4.06 6.41
CA ARG A 208 -10.31 3.88 7.43
C ARG A 208 -11.51 3.08 6.91
N HIS A 209 -11.94 3.34 5.68
CA HIS A 209 -13.01 2.58 5.03
C HIS A 209 -12.58 1.15 4.70
N ALA A 210 -11.31 0.91 4.37
CA ALA A 210 -10.78 -0.43 4.16
C ALA A 210 -10.74 -1.22 5.49
N GLU A 211 -10.25 -0.61 6.57
CA GLU A 211 -10.28 -1.19 7.92
C GLU A 211 -11.71 -1.53 8.34
N ARG A 212 -12.63 -0.56 8.24
CA ARG A 212 -14.04 -0.77 8.62
C ARG A 212 -14.70 -1.89 7.83
N ARG A 213 -14.37 -2.03 6.54
CA ARG A 213 -14.93 -3.11 5.71
C ARG A 213 -14.47 -4.48 6.18
N LYS A 214 -13.20 -4.60 6.54
CA LYS A 214 -12.63 -5.85 7.09
C LYS A 214 -13.15 -6.13 8.50
N GLU A 215 -13.31 -5.10 9.32
CA GLU A 215 -13.91 -5.19 10.65
C GLU A 215 -15.37 -5.68 10.58
N LEU A 216 -16.17 -5.15 9.64
CA LEU A 216 -17.53 -5.62 9.41
C LEU A 216 -17.59 -7.07 8.90
N LEU A 217 -16.55 -7.52 8.19
CA LEU A 217 -16.48 -8.86 7.64
C LEU A 217 -16.05 -9.90 8.69
N TYR A 218 -15.01 -9.61 9.48
CA TYR A 218 -14.40 -10.60 10.37
C TYR A 218 -14.56 -10.31 11.86
N GLY A 219 -14.82 -9.06 12.25
CA GLY A 219 -14.78 -8.63 13.64
C GLY A 219 -15.78 -9.36 14.53
N SER A 220 -17.00 -9.62 14.05
CA SER A 220 -18.01 -10.40 14.78
C SER A 220 -17.58 -11.86 14.97
N THR A 221 -17.09 -12.51 13.91
CA THR A 221 -16.56 -13.88 13.94
C THR A 221 -15.42 -14.02 14.96
N VAL A 222 -14.48 -13.08 14.96
CA VAL A 222 -13.32 -13.13 15.87
C VAL A 222 -13.73 -12.85 17.31
N ARG A 223 -14.58 -11.84 17.56
CA ARG A 223 -15.07 -11.52 18.91
C ARG A 223 -15.93 -12.61 19.54
N ALA A 224 -16.52 -13.50 18.74
CA ALA A 224 -17.30 -14.62 19.26
C ALA A 224 -16.45 -15.66 20.01
N VAL A 225 -15.12 -15.67 19.80
CA VAL A 225 -14.20 -16.57 20.48
C VAL A 225 -13.31 -15.76 21.44
N PRO A 226 -13.34 -16.05 22.76
CA PRO A 226 -12.51 -15.35 23.74
C PRO A 226 -11.01 -15.49 23.45
N GLY A 227 -10.24 -14.45 23.81
CA GLY A 227 -8.78 -14.47 23.68
C GLY A 227 -8.25 -14.07 22.30
N TYR A 228 -9.11 -13.69 21.36
CA TYR A 228 -8.70 -13.22 20.03
C TYR A 228 -9.06 -11.76 19.77
N VAL A 229 -8.22 -11.09 18.98
CA VAL A 229 -8.44 -9.74 18.47
C VAL A 229 -8.19 -9.72 16.97
N PHE A 230 -9.09 -9.08 16.24
CA PHE A 230 -8.93 -8.84 14.81
C PHE A 230 -8.26 -7.48 14.57
N VAL A 231 -7.29 -7.44 13.64
CA VAL A 231 -6.60 -6.21 13.26
C VAL A 231 -6.47 -6.14 11.73
N PRO A 232 -7.24 -5.29 11.03
CA PRO A 232 -7.07 -5.06 9.60
C PRO A 232 -5.80 -4.25 9.33
N LEU A 233 -4.90 -4.79 8.52
CA LEU A 233 -3.65 -4.16 8.11
C LEU A 233 -3.85 -3.40 6.81
N ALA A 234 -4.51 -2.25 6.91
CA ALA A 234 -4.88 -1.43 5.75
C ALA A 234 -3.77 -0.45 5.32
N ALA A 235 -3.54 -0.36 4.01
CA ALA A 235 -2.73 0.68 3.39
C ALA A 235 -3.42 1.32 2.18
N GLU A 236 -3.01 2.55 1.86
CA GLU A 236 -3.39 3.26 0.65
C GLU A 236 -2.24 3.22 -0.35
N THR A 237 -2.51 3.13 -1.65
CA THR A 237 -1.43 3.09 -2.66
C THR A 237 -0.51 4.32 -2.63
N CYS A 238 -0.97 5.48 -2.18
CA CYS A 238 -0.11 6.67 -2.03
C CYS A 238 0.75 6.65 -0.75
N GLY A 239 0.63 5.61 0.08
CA GLY A 239 1.55 5.32 1.19
C GLY A 239 0.90 5.29 2.58
N ARG A 240 -0.25 5.94 2.79
CA ARG A 240 -0.89 6.02 4.12
C ARG A 240 -1.22 4.63 4.67
N TRP A 241 -0.87 4.40 5.94
CA TRP A 241 -1.31 3.23 6.69
C TRP A 241 -2.52 3.56 7.57
N GLY A 242 -3.38 2.56 7.78
CA GLY A 242 -4.55 2.64 8.66
C GLY A 242 -4.17 2.72 10.13
N GLN A 243 -5.03 3.34 10.95
CA GLN A 243 -4.74 3.59 12.36
C GLN A 243 -4.56 2.29 13.15
N GLN A 244 -5.34 1.25 12.84
CA GLN A 244 -5.22 -0.04 13.53
C GLN A 244 -3.87 -0.70 13.26
N THR A 245 -3.34 -0.55 12.04
CA THR A 245 -1.96 -0.96 11.72
C THR A 245 -0.95 -0.19 12.56
N ILE A 246 -1.08 1.14 12.64
CA ILE A 246 -0.15 1.99 13.40
C ILE A 246 -0.15 1.62 14.88
N ASP A 247 -1.34 1.44 15.46
CA ASP A 247 -1.51 1.07 16.87
C ASP A 247 -0.88 -0.28 17.17
N LEU A 248 -1.08 -1.26 16.26
CA LEU A 248 -0.42 -2.55 16.36
C LEU A 248 1.10 -2.41 16.31
N LEU A 249 1.65 -1.70 15.33
CA LEU A 249 3.11 -1.53 15.20
C LEU A 249 3.71 -0.84 16.42
N HIS A 250 3.04 0.18 16.97
CA HIS A 250 3.47 0.82 18.22
C HIS A 250 3.44 -0.15 19.41
N LYS A 251 2.40 -0.97 19.52
CA LYS A 251 2.32 -2.02 20.55
C LYS A 251 3.46 -3.03 20.42
N LEU A 252 3.75 -3.49 19.21
CA LEU A 252 4.83 -4.44 18.93
C LEU A 252 6.20 -3.82 19.20
N ALA A 253 6.44 -2.59 18.75
CA ALA A 253 7.71 -1.88 18.93
C ALA A 253 8.04 -1.65 20.41
N ARG A 254 7.05 -1.42 21.28
CA ARG A 254 7.24 -1.30 22.74
C ARG A 254 7.73 -2.59 23.40
N ARG A 255 7.53 -3.76 22.79
CA ARG A 255 8.06 -5.03 23.32
C ARG A 255 9.58 -5.14 23.17
N ARG A 256 10.18 -4.34 22.28
CA ARG A 256 11.63 -4.33 22.14
C ARG A 256 12.22 -3.57 23.31
N ALA A 257 12.78 -4.30 24.27
CA ALA A 257 13.45 -3.69 25.41
C ALA A 257 14.67 -2.88 24.93
N PRO A 258 14.75 -1.59 25.28
CA PRO A 258 16.01 -0.86 25.15
C PRO A 258 17.04 -1.47 26.12
N LEU A 259 18.33 -1.22 25.89
CA LEU A 259 19.37 -1.71 26.80
C LEU A 259 19.09 -1.20 28.23
N PRO A 260 19.31 -2.03 29.28
CA PRO A 260 18.96 -1.69 30.67
C PRO A 260 19.54 -0.36 31.17
N ALA A 261 20.66 0.09 30.58
CA ALA A 261 21.37 1.31 30.95
C ALA A 261 20.92 2.59 30.20
N CYS A 262 19.98 2.49 29.24
CA CYS A 262 19.58 3.64 28.42
C CYS A 262 18.70 4.64 29.20
N CYS A 263 19.01 5.93 29.06
CA CYS A 263 18.17 7.03 29.54
C CYS A 263 16.84 7.09 28.76
N GLU A 264 15.83 7.83 29.25
CA GLU A 264 14.54 7.93 28.56
C GLU A 264 14.66 8.46 27.13
N GLU A 265 15.58 9.40 26.88
CA GLU A 265 15.84 9.98 25.55
C GLU A 265 16.41 8.93 24.56
N ASP A 266 17.32 8.07 25.03
CA ASP A 266 17.85 6.96 24.23
C ASP A 266 16.77 5.94 23.88
N ARG A 267 15.84 5.66 24.82
CA ARG A 267 14.71 4.75 24.58
C ARG A 267 13.76 5.32 23.54
N ALA A 268 13.45 6.61 23.63
CA ALA A 268 12.62 7.31 22.66
C ALA A 268 13.27 7.32 21.26
N SER A 269 14.58 7.56 21.20
CA SER A 269 15.36 7.54 19.96
C SER A 269 15.41 6.15 19.33
N PHE A 270 15.65 5.12 20.14
CA PHE A 270 15.63 3.71 19.71
C PHE A 270 14.26 3.31 19.14
N TYR A 271 13.19 3.66 19.85
CA TYR A 271 11.82 3.43 19.38
C TYR A 271 11.52 4.13 18.05
N ALA A 272 11.88 5.42 17.95
CA ALA A 272 11.69 6.20 16.73
C ALA A 272 12.47 5.63 15.54
N GLY A 273 13.72 5.21 15.76
CA GLY A 273 14.54 4.56 14.73
C GLY A 273 13.94 3.22 14.28
N PHE A 274 13.41 2.45 15.21
CA PHE A 274 12.74 1.18 14.94
C PHE A 274 11.46 1.37 14.10
N MET A 275 10.60 2.29 14.52
CA MET A 275 9.39 2.65 13.75
C MET A 275 9.74 3.20 12.37
N SER A 276 10.81 4.00 12.24
CA SER A 276 11.26 4.54 10.95
C SER A 276 11.71 3.43 10.00
N ARG A 277 12.44 2.44 10.50
CA ARG A 277 12.87 1.27 9.71
C ARG A 277 11.69 0.42 9.28
N TRP A 278 10.71 0.19 10.16
CA TRP A 278 9.48 -0.52 9.81
C TRP A 278 8.66 0.24 8.77
N ALA A 279 8.55 1.56 8.91
CA ALA A 279 7.92 2.43 7.92
C ALA A 279 8.60 2.37 6.56
N GLN A 280 9.93 2.35 6.53
CA GLN A 280 10.69 2.19 5.31
C GLN A 280 10.39 0.83 4.65
N ARG A 281 10.53 -0.29 5.37
CA ARG A 281 10.30 -1.64 4.82
C ARG A 281 8.89 -1.79 4.25
N LEU A 282 7.88 -1.38 5.00
CA LEU A 282 6.48 -1.47 4.58
C LEU A 282 6.17 -0.56 3.38
N SER A 283 6.72 0.67 3.37
CA SER A 283 6.54 1.60 2.24
C SER A 283 7.25 1.14 0.98
N VAL A 284 8.45 0.55 1.11
CA VAL A 284 9.20 -0.04 0.00
C VAL A 284 8.42 -1.21 -0.59
N ALA A 285 7.95 -2.15 0.23
CA ALA A 285 7.14 -3.28 -0.23
C ALA A 285 5.88 -2.81 -0.99
N LEU A 286 5.19 -1.79 -0.47
CA LEU A 286 4.03 -1.18 -1.13
C LEU A 286 4.40 -0.53 -2.47
N ALA A 287 5.49 0.24 -2.52
CA ALA A 287 5.96 0.92 -3.74
C ALA A 287 6.42 -0.06 -4.83
N GLN A 288 7.15 -1.11 -4.45
CA GLN A 288 7.56 -2.20 -5.34
C GLN A 288 6.33 -2.83 -6.01
N TRP A 289 5.28 -3.07 -5.23
CA TRP A 289 4.05 -3.62 -5.78
C TRP A 289 3.28 -2.63 -6.65
N ASN A 290 3.14 -1.37 -6.23
CA ASN A 290 2.43 -0.37 -7.03
C ASN A 290 3.01 -0.31 -8.45
N ALA A 291 4.34 -0.31 -8.55
CA ALA A 291 5.04 -0.34 -9.81
C ALA A 291 4.82 -1.64 -10.60
N CYS A 292 4.87 -2.80 -9.94
CA CYS A 292 4.60 -4.10 -10.55
C CYS A 292 3.18 -4.18 -11.14
N GLN A 293 2.16 -3.79 -10.35
CA GLN A 293 0.77 -3.80 -10.81
C GLN A 293 0.56 -2.89 -12.01
N LEU A 294 1.10 -1.66 -11.93
CA LEU A 294 1.00 -0.69 -13.00
C LEU A 294 1.66 -1.21 -14.28
N SER A 295 2.91 -1.69 -14.19
CA SER A 295 3.66 -2.22 -15.33
C SER A 295 2.93 -3.37 -15.99
N TYR A 296 2.52 -4.37 -15.20
CA TYR A 296 1.84 -5.54 -15.74
C TYR A 296 0.54 -5.15 -16.46
N ARG A 297 -0.32 -4.34 -15.82
CA ARG A 297 -1.62 -3.97 -16.39
C ARG A 297 -1.49 -3.06 -17.60
N ALA A 298 -0.52 -2.15 -17.61
CA ALA A 298 -0.21 -1.33 -18.76
C ALA A 298 0.25 -2.16 -19.96
N HIS A 299 1.11 -3.16 -19.75
CA HIS A 299 1.55 -4.06 -20.82
C HIS A 299 0.40 -4.93 -21.36
N CYS A 300 -0.41 -5.53 -20.49
CA CYS A 300 -1.58 -6.28 -20.96
C CYS A 300 -2.57 -5.40 -21.74
N ALA A 301 -2.78 -4.15 -21.31
CA ALA A 301 -3.62 -3.19 -22.03
C ALA A 301 -3.04 -2.88 -23.43
N ALA A 302 -1.74 -2.65 -23.52
CA ALA A 302 -1.05 -2.39 -24.78
C ALA A 302 -1.10 -3.61 -25.73
N GLU A 303 -0.90 -4.82 -25.21
CA GLU A 303 -0.99 -6.08 -25.97
C GLU A 303 -2.40 -6.32 -26.51
N ALA A 304 -3.43 -6.15 -25.68
CA ALA A 304 -4.82 -6.28 -26.11
C ALA A 304 -5.16 -5.28 -27.21
N GLN A 305 -4.69 -4.03 -27.10
CA GLN A 305 -4.87 -3.02 -28.12
C GLN A 305 -4.13 -3.37 -29.43
N ALA A 306 -2.92 -3.93 -29.34
CA ALA A 306 -2.16 -4.38 -30.50
C ALA A 306 -2.86 -5.55 -31.21
N GLN A 307 -3.39 -6.52 -30.46
CA GLN A 307 -4.15 -7.64 -31.00
C GLN A 307 -5.43 -7.18 -31.71
N GLN A 308 -6.19 -6.26 -31.11
CA GLN A 308 -7.38 -5.67 -31.73
C GLN A 308 -7.06 -4.99 -33.07
N ARG A 309 -5.93 -4.27 -33.14
CA ARG A 309 -5.45 -3.67 -34.40
C ARG A 309 -5.07 -4.72 -35.43
N ALA A 310 -4.36 -5.77 -35.02
CA ALA A 310 -3.97 -6.84 -35.92
C ALA A 310 -5.18 -7.59 -36.49
N SER A 311 -6.21 -7.85 -35.67
CA SER A 311 -7.47 -8.48 -36.11
C SER A 311 -8.37 -7.60 -36.96
N ALA A 312 -8.12 -6.29 -37.01
CA ALA A 312 -8.86 -5.35 -37.85
C ALA A 312 -8.36 -5.31 -39.31
N PHE A 313 -7.29 -6.05 -39.62
CA PHE A 313 -6.82 -6.27 -40.98
C PHE A 313 -7.34 -7.60 -41.51
N PRO A 314 -7.90 -7.67 -42.74
CA PRO A 314 -8.26 -8.93 -43.38
C PRO A 314 -7.04 -9.86 -43.47
N GLU A 315 -7.24 -11.16 -43.24
CA GLU A 315 -6.18 -12.19 -43.24
C GLU A 315 -5.34 -12.21 -44.54
N ASP A 316 -5.89 -11.65 -45.62
CA ASP A 316 -5.27 -11.57 -46.94
C ASP A 316 -3.98 -10.73 -46.97
N LEU A 317 -3.75 -9.82 -46.01
CA LEU A 317 -2.51 -9.02 -45.93
C LEU A 317 -1.40 -9.65 -45.06
N ILE A 318 -1.72 -10.61 -44.19
CA ILE A 318 -0.78 -11.14 -43.18
C ILE A 318 0.12 -12.24 -43.77
N SER A 319 -0.19 -12.74 -44.97
CA SER A 319 0.55 -13.83 -45.62
C SER A 319 1.90 -13.44 -46.24
N ARG A 320 2.39 -12.18 -46.13
CA ARG A 320 3.63 -11.72 -46.79
C ARG A 320 4.54 -10.76 -45.99
N GLY A 321 4.65 -10.90 -44.66
CA GLY A 321 5.54 -10.06 -43.84
C GLY A 321 6.45 -10.84 -42.88
N PRO A 322 7.73 -10.48 -42.71
CA PRO A 322 8.72 -11.28 -41.97
C PRO A 322 8.63 -11.14 -40.43
N TYR A 323 7.61 -10.49 -39.89
CA TYR A 323 7.52 -10.20 -38.46
C TYR A 323 6.73 -11.28 -37.70
N ARG A 324 7.45 -12.30 -37.20
CA ARG A 324 7.00 -13.04 -36.01
C ARG A 324 7.66 -12.42 -34.78
N PRO A 325 6.90 -11.85 -33.82
CA PRO A 325 7.47 -11.44 -32.54
C PRO A 325 7.79 -12.70 -31.72
N HIS A 326 9.08 -12.96 -31.51
CA HIS A 326 9.55 -13.91 -30.51
C HIS A 326 9.31 -13.33 -29.11
N PHE A 327 8.35 -13.90 -28.38
CA PHE A 327 8.17 -13.62 -26.95
C PHE A 327 9.38 -14.13 -26.16
N ARG A 328 10.23 -13.22 -25.65
CA ARG A 328 11.10 -13.53 -24.51
C ARG A 328 10.37 -13.11 -23.24
N LEU A 329 9.87 -14.10 -22.51
CA LEU A 329 9.43 -13.98 -21.12
C LEU A 329 10.62 -13.49 -20.27
N PHE A 330 10.60 -12.23 -19.86
CA PHE A 330 11.49 -11.72 -18.82
C PHE A 330 10.94 -12.10 -17.44
N PHE A 331 10.92 -13.40 -17.14
CA PHE A 331 10.78 -13.90 -15.77
C PHE A 331 11.54 -15.23 -15.67
N ALA A 332 12.62 -15.19 -14.90
CA ALA A 332 13.46 -16.29 -14.39
C ALA A 332 14.93 -16.12 -14.81
N GLN A 333 15.65 -15.29 -14.05
CA GLN A 333 16.97 -15.65 -13.58
C GLN A 333 17.19 -14.89 -12.27
N ASP A 334 17.74 -15.59 -11.29
CA ASP A 334 18.03 -15.17 -9.90
C ASP A 334 16.94 -15.48 -8.86
N ARG A 335 16.75 -16.79 -8.63
CA ARG A 335 16.81 -17.33 -7.26
C ARG A 335 18.04 -18.24 -7.16
N PRO A 336 18.67 -18.37 -5.98
CA PRO A 336 19.96 -19.04 -5.81
C PRO A 336 19.99 -20.48 -6.33
#